data_AF-A0A960K6S8-F1
#
_entry.id   AF-A0A960K6S8-F1
#
_cell.length_a   1.000
_cell.length_b   1.000
_cell.length_c   1.000
_cell.angle_alpha   90.00
_cell.angle_beta   90.00
_cell.angle_gamma   90.00
#
_symmetry.space_group_name_H-M   'P 1'
#
loop_
_entity.id
_entity.type
_entity.pdbx_description
1 polymer ?
#
loop_
_entity_poly.entity_id
_entity_poly.type
_entity_poly.pdbx_seq_one_letter_code
_entity_poly.pdbx_strand_id
1 'polypeptide(L)'
;MKTVRRLAARALLGGILLASLHSTFALGDEGTPVLHIKGSDTIGGELGPALAAAYGKQHPETRIEWESLGSGTAFVGLFDGSADLGASSRPVKESEVARAGELGIRLSEYVLGFDGIAVIVHPSNPVERLTIAELSKIFAGEVSRWSQVGGPDRPIHRISRPSYSGTHGFFKDVVLRRGDKNGSEEFAADTRMIEENHEIVELVSGDRDAISYVGLGWVSPEVRAVPVAAASASEAVVPQLATVRDGTYPIYRPLQIYSREEPVGLARDFLAYILSPAGQKLVAEHGFMPSGVPLGPASSSRRPTRAEGSRLQVHFPFGGARLSTEDQARLASFTDGLKGQGTQVLVIGHTDSAGSRATNFRVSMDRARSVARYLESRG
;
A
#
# COMPACT_ATOMS: atom_id res chain seq x y z
N MET A 1 -41.34 23.32 -77.43
CA MET A 1 -41.44 24.25 -76.27
C MET A 1 -40.16 24.06 -75.45
N LYS A 2 -39.28 25.00 -75.15
CA LYS A 2 -39.23 26.47 -75.22
C LYS A 2 -37.73 26.86 -75.26
N THR A 3 -37.41 27.85 -76.10
CA THR A 3 -36.49 29.01 -75.94
C THR A 3 -35.37 28.92 -74.87
N VAL A 4 -34.07 29.09 -75.15
CA VAL A 4 -33.28 30.14 -75.87
C VAL A 4 -33.07 31.46 -75.09
N ARG A 5 -31.79 31.90 -75.13
CA ARG A 5 -31.15 33.23 -74.89
C ARG A 5 -30.60 33.48 -73.48
N ARG A 6 -29.27 33.52 -73.28
CA ARG A 6 -28.16 34.40 -73.74
C ARG A 6 -28.16 35.81 -73.13
N LEU A 7 -27.15 35.99 -72.29
CA LEU A 7 -26.18 37.08 -72.12
C LEU A 7 -26.60 38.50 -71.68
N ALA A 8 -25.99 38.87 -70.55
CA ALA A 8 -25.06 39.99 -70.35
C ALA A 8 -25.54 41.23 -69.56
N ALA A 9 -24.90 41.34 -68.39
CA ALA A 9 -24.28 42.51 -67.76
C ALA A 9 -25.15 43.71 -67.32
N ARG A 10 -25.10 43.99 -66.01
CA ARG A 10 -24.86 45.34 -65.46
C ARG A 10 -24.44 45.29 -63.99
N ALA A 11 -23.65 46.29 -63.62
CA ALA A 11 -22.76 46.35 -62.47
C ALA A 11 -23.35 47.09 -61.26
N LEU A 12 -22.75 46.80 -60.09
CA LEU A 12 -22.55 47.61 -58.87
C LEU A 12 -23.75 48.31 -58.17
N LEU A 13 -23.92 47.99 -56.89
CA LEU A 13 -23.64 48.92 -55.78
C LEU A 13 -23.59 48.16 -54.45
N GLY A 14 -22.45 48.25 -53.74
CA GLY A 14 -22.26 47.66 -52.41
C GLY A 14 -22.67 48.63 -51.31
N GLY A 15 -23.42 48.13 -50.32
CA GLY A 15 -23.71 48.80 -49.06
C GLY A 15 -23.23 47.91 -47.90
N ILE A 16 -22.30 48.43 -47.11
CA ILE A 16 -21.75 47.81 -45.91
C ILE A 16 -22.74 48.01 -44.75
N LEU A 17 -23.14 46.93 -44.10
CA LEU A 17 -23.92 46.95 -42.85
C LEU A 17 -23.09 46.26 -41.76
N LEU A 18 -22.55 47.06 -40.83
CA LEU A 18 -21.91 46.58 -39.60
C LEU A 18 -22.98 45.96 -38.69
N ALA A 19 -22.91 44.66 -38.44
CA ALA A 19 -23.61 44.00 -37.34
C ALA A 19 -22.62 43.81 -36.17
N SER A 20 -22.91 44.45 -35.05
CA SER A 20 -22.15 44.34 -33.80
C SER A 20 -22.38 42.98 -33.14
N LEU A 21 -21.35 42.12 -33.21
CA LEU A 21 -21.27 40.88 -32.45
C LEU A 21 -21.16 41.19 -30.96
N HIS A 22 -22.21 40.90 -30.20
CA HIS A 22 -22.10 40.74 -28.75
C HIS A 22 -21.58 39.33 -28.50
N SER A 23 -20.28 39.21 -28.24
CA SER A 23 -19.66 37.97 -27.78
C SER A 23 -20.13 37.67 -26.36
N THR A 24 -21.16 36.85 -26.21
CA THR A 24 -21.40 36.11 -24.97
C THR A 24 -20.18 35.23 -24.70
N PHE A 25 -19.44 35.55 -23.64
CA PHE A 25 -18.45 34.65 -23.06
C PHE A 25 -19.18 33.37 -22.64
N ALA A 26 -19.02 32.32 -23.42
CA ALA A 26 -19.26 30.97 -22.94
C ALA A 26 -18.15 30.67 -21.92
N LEU A 27 -18.54 30.56 -20.64
CA LEU A 27 -17.70 29.92 -19.64
C LEU A 27 -17.37 28.51 -20.17
N GLY A 28 -16.07 28.23 -20.28
CA GLY A 28 -15.58 26.94 -20.75
C GLY A 28 -16.10 25.82 -19.88
N ASP A 29 -16.49 24.73 -20.53
CA ASP A 29 -16.70 23.43 -19.92
C ASP A 29 -15.34 22.94 -19.38
N GLU A 30 -15.04 23.24 -18.11
CA GLU A 30 -13.94 22.56 -17.42
C GLU A 30 -14.35 21.11 -17.24
N GLY A 31 -13.81 20.23 -18.09
CA GLY A 31 -14.08 18.79 -18.03
C GLY A 31 -13.84 18.23 -16.62
N THR A 32 -14.61 17.21 -16.26
CA THR A 32 -14.54 16.51 -14.96
C THR A 32 -13.09 16.25 -14.55
N PRO A 33 -12.59 16.84 -13.43
CA PRO A 33 -11.25 16.58 -12.94
C PRO A 33 -11.00 15.07 -12.77
N VAL A 34 -9.91 14.59 -13.37
CA VAL A 34 -9.51 13.17 -13.32
C VAL A 34 -8.26 13.03 -12.48
N LEU A 35 -8.27 12.10 -11.52
CA LEU A 35 -7.10 11.66 -10.77
C LEU A 35 -6.59 10.34 -11.33
N HIS A 36 -5.35 10.33 -11.82
CA HIS A 36 -4.71 9.13 -12.36
C HIS A 36 -3.84 8.46 -11.29
N ILE A 37 -4.12 7.19 -11.02
CA ILE A 37 -3.38 6.37 -10.06
C ILE A 37 -2.80 5.17 -10.79
N LYS A 38 -1.49 4.92 -10.62
CA LYS A 38 -0.83 3.76 -11.23
C LYS A 38 -0.11 2.90 -10.20
N GLY A 39 -0.06 1.58 -10.42
CA GLY A 39 0.88 0.72 -9.71
C GLY A 39 0.37 -0.66 -9.31
N SER A 40 0.40 -0.94 -8.01
CA SER A 40 0.29 -2.28 -7.42
C SER A 40 -1.00 -3.03 -7.72
N ASP A 41 -0.87 -4.27 -8.20
CA ASP A 41 -1.97 -5.24 -8.43
C ASP A 41 -2.70 -5.65 -7.17
N THR A 42 -1.99 -5.64 -6.03
CA THR A 42 -2.59 -5.83 -4.72
C THR A 42 -3.67 -4.81 -4.41
N ILE A 43 -3.37 -3.55 -4.71
CA ILE A 43 -4.24 -2.43 -4.35
C ILE A 43 -5.23 -2.25 -5.50
N GLY A 44 -4.75 -2.15 -6.73
CA GLY A 44 -5.54 -1.84 -7.92
C GLY A 44 -6.44 -2.96 -8.43
N GLY A 45 -6.28 -4.20 -7.97
CA GLY A 45 -7.15 -5.30 -8.37
C GLY A 45 -8.60 -5.14 -7.91
N GLU A 46 -8.80 -4.83 -6.61
CA GLU A 46 -10.15 -4.73 -6.02
C GLU A 46 -10.28 -3.50 -5.10
N LEU A 47 -9.35 -3.31 -4.17
CA LEU A 47 -9.41 -2.25 -3.17
C LEU A 47 -9.42 -0.84 -3.80
N GLY A 48 -8.56 -0.59 -4.79
CA GLY A 48 -8.44 0.68 -5.49
C GLY A 48 -9.75 1.09 -6.19
N PRO A 49 -10.31 0.24 -7.06
CA PRO A 49 -11.64 0.45 -7.64
C PRO A 49 -12.74 0.65 -6.59
N ALA A 50 -12.73 -0.11 -5.49
CA ALA A 50 -13.72 0.06 -4.41
C ALA A 50 -13.60 1.42 -3.71
N LEU A 51 -12.39 1.86 -3.39
CA LEU A 51 -12.11 3.19 -2.82
C LEU A 51 -12.53 4.30 -3.78
N ALA A 52 -12.18 4.18 -5.08
CA ALA A 52 -12.56 5.11 -6.14
C ALA A 52 -14.10 5.23 -6.28
N ALA A 53 -14.81 4.10 -6.34
CA ALA A 53 -16.26 4.07 -6.46
C ALA A 53 -16.95 4.68 -5.24
N ALA A 54 -16.46 4.40 -4.03
CA ALA A 54 -17.03 4.95 -2.80
C ALA A 54 -16.77 6.45 -2.62
N TYR A 55 -15.62 6.95 -3.10
CA TYR A 55 -15.33 8.38 -3.18
C TYR A 55 -16.24 9.07 -4.21
N GLY A 56 -16.36 8.51 -5.42
CA GLY A 56 -17.18 9.07 -6.49
C GLY A 56 -18.68 9.16 -6.18
N LYS A 57 -19.19 8.32 -5.26
CA LYS A 57 -20.56 8.47 -4.73
C LYS A 57 -20.77 9.77 -3.93
N GLN A 58 -19.71 10.27 -3.29
CA GLN A 58 -19.72 11.50 -2.49
C GLN A 58 -19.26 12.71 -3.31
N HIS A 59 -18.47 12.47 -4.37
CA HIS A 59 -17.84 13.47 -5.23
C HIS A 59 -18.11 13.18 -6.72
N PRO A 60 -19.37 13.24 -7.18
CA PRO A 60 -19.76 12.91 -8.55
C PRO A 60 -19.15 13.85 -9.61
N GLU A 61 -18.64 15.01 -9.18
CA GLU A 61 -17.90 15.98 -9.98
C GLU A 61 -16.45 15.58 -10.28
N THR A 62 -15.99 14.43 -9.78
CA THR A 62 -14.61 13.96 -9.94
C THR A 62 -14.57 12.56 -10.54
N ARG A 63 -13.46 12.20 -11.17
CA ARG A 63 -13.21 10.83 -11.67
C ARG A 63 -11.88 10.33 -11.16
N ILE A 64 -11.85 9.10 -10.64
CA ILE A 64 -10.62 8.45 -10.20
C ILE A 64 -10.35 7.28 -11.16
N GLU A 65 -9.21 7.30 -11.82
CA GLU A 65 -8.78 6.23 -12.74
C GLU A 65 -7.60 5.49 -12.15
N TRP A 66 -7.71 4.16 -12.10
CA TRP A 66 -6.71 3.30 -11.51
C TRP A 66 -6.17 2.32 -12.56
N GLU A 67 -4.86 2.37 -12.82
CA GLU A 67 -4.16 1.44 -13.69
C GLU A 67 -3.24 0.56 -12.84
N SER A 68 -3.42 -0.76 -12.95
CA SER A 68 -2.70 -1.72 -12.14
C SER A 68 -1.80 -2.60 -13.00
N LEU A 69 -0.49 -2.37 -12.91
CA LEU A 69 0.55 -3.06 -13.69
C LEU A 69 1.78 -3.37 -12.83
N GLY A 70 1.57 -3.62 -11.54
CA GLY A 70 2.62 -3.88 -10.56
C GLY A 70 3.28 -2.64 -9.94
N SER A 71 3.83 -2.80 -8.73
CA SER A 71 4.32 -1.69 -7.90
C SER A 71 5.47 -0.86 -8.51
N GLY A 72 6.17 -1.37 -9.53
CA GLY A 72 7.20 -0.59 -10.24
C GLY A 72 6.63 0.54 -11.09
N THR A 73 5.44 0.34 -11.66
CA THR A 73 4.82 1.31 -12.57
C THR A 73 4.29 2.54 -11.84
N ALA A 74 4.06 2.45 -10.53
CA ALA A 74 3.81 3.61 -9.67
C ALA A 74 4.90 4.67 -9.81
N PHE A 75 6.17 4.26 -9.69
CA PHE A 75 7.29 5.19 -9.77
C PHE A 75 7.55 5.66 -11.19
N VAL A 76 7.37 4.79 -12.20
CA VAL A 76 7.44 5.19 -13.61
C VAL A 76 6.42 6.29 -13.91
N GLY A 77 5.15 6.06 -13.55
CA GLY A 77 4.06 7.02 -13.75
C GLY A 77 4.25 8.32 -12.97
N LEU A 78 4.74 8.23 -11.73
CA LEU A 78 5.11 9.41 -10.96
C LEU A 78 6.28 10.18 -11.58
N PHE A 79 7.23 9.52 -12.24
CA PHE A 79 8.41 10.18 -12.82
C PHE A 79 8.11 10.82 -14.17
N ASP A 80 7.35 10.16 -15.02
CA ASP A 80 6.95 10.67 -16.34
C ASP A 80 5.73 11.60 -16.30
N GLY A 81 5.03 11.66 -15.16
CA GLY A 81 3.87 12.53 -14.95
C GLY A 81 2.55 11.96 -15.47
N SER A 82 2.52 10.69 -15.87
CA SER A 82 1.28 9.99 -16.26
C SER A 82 0.44 9.52 -15.06
N ALA A 83 0.94 9.71 -13.84
CA ALA A 83 0.21 9.43 -12.60
C ALA A 83 0.33 10.60 -11.61
N ASP A 84 -0.79 10.96 -10.99
CA ASP A 84 -0.84 11.90 -9.87
C ASP A 84 -0.43 11.22 -8.56
N LEU A 85 -0.88 9.97 -8.38
CA LEU A 85 -0.54 9.11 -7.25
C LEU A 85 -0.01 7.76 -7.73
N GLY A 86 0.97 7.23 -7.00
CA GLY A 86 1.55 5.91 -7.23
C GLY A 86 1.17 4.93 -6.13
N ALA A 87 0.49 3.84 -6.45
CA ALA A 87 0.16 2.78 -5.50
C ALA A 87 1.25 1.70 -5.48
N SER A 88 1.81 1.38 -4.31
CA SER A 88 2.89 0.40 -4.18
C SER A 88 2.61 -0.55 -3.03
N SER A 89 2.81 -1.85 -3.27
CA SER A 89 2.75 -2.88 -2.23
C SER A 89 4.15 -3.30 -1.77
N ARG A 90 5.08 -2.33 -1.75
CA ARG A 90 6.45 -2.43 -1.24
C ARG A 90 7.01 -1.01 -1.04
N PRO A 91 8.02 -0.84 -0.19
CA PRO A 91 8.75 0.42 -0.12
C PRO A 91 9.40 0.80 -1.46
N VAL A 92 9.58 2.10 -1.65
CA VAL A 92 10.41 2.66 -2.72
C VAL A 92 11.85 2.11 -2.66
N LYS A 93 12.39 1.70 -3.79
CA LYS A 93 13.76 1.19 -3.90
C LYS A 93 14.76 2.33 -3.89
N GLU A 94 16.01 2.03 -3.51
CA GLU A 94 17.14 2.98 -3.62
C GLU A 94 17.29 3.56 -5.03
N SER A 95 17.18 2.72 -6.06
CA SER A 95 17.27 3.16 -7.46
C SER A 95 16.13 4.12 -7.86
N GLU A 96 14.94 3.93 -7.28
CA GLU A 96 13.78 4.79 -7.53
C GLU A 96 13.95 6.13 -6.78
N VAL A 97 14.46 6.11 -5.55
CA VAL A 97 14.81 7.34 -4.80
C VAL A 97 15.90 8.13 -5.54
N ALA A 98 16.95 7.47 -6.00
CA ALA A 98 18.02 8.11 -6.77
C ALA A 98 17.48 8.75 -8.05
N ARG A 99 16.65 8.02 -8.80
CA ARG A 99 16.01 8.53 -10.01
C ARG A 99 15.08 9.70 -9.73
N ALA A 100 14.32 9.67 -8.65
CA ALA A 100 13.50 10.80 -8.22
C ALA A 100 14.38 12.05 -7.96
N GLY A 101 15.52 11.86 -7.28
CA GLY A 101 16.49 12.93 -7.02
C GLY A 101 17.07 13.55 -8.30
N GLU A 102 17.43 12.74 -9.30
CA GLU A 102 17.88 13.22 -10.62
C GLU A 102 16.83 14.06 -11.33
N LEU A 103 15.55 13.77 -11.10
CA LEU A 103 14.41 14.47 -11.68
C LEU A 103 13.93 15.66 -10.82
N GLY A 104 14.59 15.93 -9.69
CA GLY A 104 14.16 16.96 -8.73
C GLY A 104 12.83 16.65 -8.04
N ILE A 105 12.39 15.38 -8.07
CA ILE A 105 11.15 14.90 -7.46
C ILE A 105 11.42 14.52 -6.00
N ARG A 106 10.57 15.00 -5.09
CA ARG A 106 10.64 14.64 -3.67
C ARG A 106 9.45 13.75 -3.31
N LEU A 107 9.65 12.45 -3.46
CA LEU A 107 8.62 11.47 -3.15
C LEU A 107 8.07 11.64 -1.72
N SER A 108 6.77 11.85 -1.61
CA SER A 108 6.03 11.74 -0.36
C SER A 108 5.41 10.34 -0.27
N GLU A 109 5.41 9.76 0.93
CA GLU A 109 4.95 8.41 1.20
C GLU A 109 3.81 8.43 2.23
N TYR A 110 2.74 7.69 1.93
CA TYR A 110 1.58 7.54 2.79
C TYR A 110 1.25 6.06 2.94
N VAL A 111 1.08 5.60 4.18
CA VAL A 111 0.76 4.20 4.47
C VAL A 111 -0.76 4.02 4.43
N LEU A 112 -1.26 3.34 3.39
CA LEU A 112 -2.67 2.98 3.24
C LEU A 112 -3.07 1.86 4.20
N GLY A 113 -2.17 0.90 4.41
CA GLY A 113 -2.41 -0.27 5.24
C GLY A 113 -1.31 -1.31 5.13
N PHE A 114 -1.62 -2.52 5.57
CA PHE A 114 -0.71 -3.67 5.52
C PHE A 114 -1.46 -4.89 5.02
N ASP A 115 -0.77 -5.72 4.25
CA ASP A 115 -1.27 -7.02 3.81
C ASP A 115 -0.39 -8.11 4.42
N GLY A 116 -0.98 -8.92 5.30
CA GLY A 116 -0.32 -10.08 5.89
C GLY A 116 -0.97 -11.33 5.35
N ILE A 117 -0.18 -12.25 4.79
CA ILE A 117 -0.71 -13.48 4.17
C ILE A 117 -0.48 -14.65 5.11
N ALA A 118 -1.55 -15.11 5.74
CA ALA A 118 -1.53 -16.24 6.64
C ALA A 118 -1.55 -17.55 5.84
N VAL A 119 -0.62 -18.45 6.14
CA VAL A 119 -0.72 -19.86 5.72
C VAL A 119 -1.73 -20.54 6.62
N ILE A 120 -2.75 -21.17 6.03
CA ILE A 120 -3.83 -21.82 6.75
C ILE A 120 -3.85 -23.32 6.49
N VAL A 121 -4.22 -24.07 7.52
CA VAL A 121 -4.44 -25.52 7.52
C VAL A 121 -5.68 -25.84 8.32
N HIS A 122 -6.18 -27.07 8.19
CA HIS A 122 -7.26 -27.56 9.05
C HIS A 122 -6.91 -27.44 10.55
N PRO A 123 -7.86 -27.11 11.45
CA PRO A 123 -7.58 -26.93 12.89
C PRO A 123 -6.90 -28.13 13.56
N SER A 124 -7.22 -29.35 13.13
CA SER A 124 -6.61 -30.60 13.65
C SER A 124 -5.28 -30.99 12.99
N ASN A 125 -4.76 -30.24 12.03
CA ASN A 125 -3.45 -30.53 11.44
C ASN A 125 -2.38 -30.22 12.51
N PRO A 126 -1.48 -31.16 12.87
CA PRO A 126 -0.60 -31.00 14.02
C PRO A 126 0.69 -30.22 13.73
N VAL A 127 0.93 -29.77 12.50
CA VAL A 127 2.17 -29.04 12.16
C VAL A 127 2.26 -27.72 12.92
N GLU A 128 3.26 -27.59 13.79
CA GLU A 128 3.37 -26.44 14.70
C GLU A 128 3.91 -25.17 14.02
N ARG A 129 4.79 -25.33 13.03
CA ARG A 129 5.41 -24.23 12.28
C ARG A 129 5.87 -24.69 10.92
N LEU A 130 6.02 -23.75 10.00
CA LEU A 130 6.68 -23.96 8.71
C LEU A 130 7.70 -22.86 8.46
N THR A 131 8.75 -23.16 7.72
CA THR A 131 9.68 -22.17 7.19
C THR A 131 9.28 -21.74 5.78
N ILE A 132 9.73 -20.57 5.33
CA ILE A 132 9.56 -20.13 3.94
C ILE A 132 10.11 -21.18 2.95
N ALA A 133 11.23 -21.83 3.28
CA ALA A 133 11.82 -22.88 2.45
C ALA A 133 10.93 -24.14 2.36
N GLU A 134 10.30 -24.54 3.47
CA GLU A 134 9.36 -25.68 3.48
C GLU A 134 8.08 -25.33 2.70
N LEU A 135 7.54 -24.12 2.89
CA LEU A 135 6.39 -23.65 2.14
C LEU A 135 6.67 -23.62 0.62
N SER A 136 7.82 -23.12 0.22
CA SER A 136 8.28 -23.15 -1.18
C SER A 136 8.23 -24.58 -1.74
N LYS A 137 8.85 -25.54 -1.04
CA LYS A 137 8.85 -26.95 -1.46
C LYS A 137 7.47 -27.60 -1.46
N ILE A 138 6.62 -27.26 -0.48
CA ILE A 138 5.25 -27.76 -0.40
C ILE A 138 4.45 -27.33 -1.62
N PHE A 139 4.45 -26.02 -1.93
CA PHE A 139 3.66 -25.46 -3.02
C PHE A 139 4.29 -25.74 -4.41
N ALA A 140 5.59 -26.01 -4.49
CA ALA A 140 6.25 -26.50 -5.71
C ALA A 140 6.04 -28.02 -5.93
N GLY A 141 5.52 -28.75 -4.94
CA GLY A 141 5.24 -30.19 -5.02
C GLY A 141 6.44 -31.10 -4.71
N GLU A 142 7.60 -30.54 -4.37
CA GLU A 142 8.77 -31.28 -3.89
C GLU A 142 8.50 -31.95 -2.53
N VAL A 143 7.67 -31.31 -1.70
CA VAL A 143 7.10 -31.89 -0.49
C VAL A 143 5.62 -32.16 -0.72
N SER A 144 5.25 -33.42 -0.72
CA SER A 144 3.88 -33.90 -0.99
C SER A 144 3.26 -34.62 0.19
N ARG A 145 4.00 -34.81 1.28
CA ARG A 145 3.53 -35.45 2.52
C ARG A 145 3.88 -34.64 3.76
N TRP A 146 2.94 -34.57 4.70
CA TRP A 146 3.10 -33.84 5.97
C TRP A 146 4.25 -34.40 6.84
N SER A 147 4.55 -35.70 6.74
CA SER A 147 5.68 -36.36 7.42
C SER A 147 7.04 -35.77 7.06
N GLN A 148 7.18 -35.13 5.90
CA GLN A 148 8.43 -34.48 5.46
C GLN A 148 8.69 -33.14 6.18
N VAL A 149 7.69 -32.59 6.87
CA VAL A 149 7.74 -31.30 7.58
C VAL A 149 7.23 -31.41 9.02
N GLY A 150 7.36 -32.61 9.63
CA GLY A 150 7.06 -32.85 11.04
C GLY A 150 5.59 -33.16 11.37
N GLY A 151 4.75 -33.44 10.36
CA GLY A 151 3.37 -33.87 10.52
C GLY A 151 3.17 -35.40 10.40
N PRO A 152 1.91 -35.88 10.33
CA PRO A 152 1.59 -37.28 10.13
C PRO A 152 1.91 -37.73 8.70
N ASP A 153 2.04 -39.03 8.47
CA ASP A 153 2.25 -39.57 7.12
C ASP A 153 0.97 -39.54 6.27
N ARG A 154 0.65 -38.35 5.77
CA ARG A 154 -0.54 -38.05 4.96
C ARG A 154 -0.17 -37.18 3.76
N PRO A 155 -0.92 -37.27 2.65
CA PRO A 155 -0.70 -36.38 1.50
C PRO A 155 -0.92 -34.92 1.89
N ILE A 156 -0.39 -34.00 1.07
CA ILE A 156 -0.68 -32.56 1.17
C ILE A 156 -1.56 -32.17 -0.01
N HIS A 157 -2.75 -31.63 0.28
CA HIS A 157 -3.63 -31.07 -0.74
C HIS A 157 -3.41 -29.56 -0.83
N ARG A 158 -2.79 -29.12 -1.92
CA ARG A 158 -2.47 -27.70 -2.15
C ARG A 158 -3.66 -26.97 -2.73
N ILE A 159 -4.02 -25.85 -2.11
CA ILE A 159 -4.99 -24.91 -2.64
C ILE A 159 -4.30 -23.56 -2.81
N SER A 160 -4.41 -22.98 -4.01
CA SER A 160 -3.87 -21.67 -4.35
C SER A 160 -4.95 -20.85 -5.07
N ARG A 161 -4.60 -19.63 -5.47
CA ARG A 161 -5.48 -18.71 -6.19
C ARG A 161 -5.16 -18.72 -7.69
N PRO A 162 -6.07 -18.32 -8.59
CA PRO A 162 -5.76 -18.08 -10.00
C PRO A 162 -4.61 -17.09 -10.20
N SER A 163 -3.91 -17.19 -11.32
CA SER A 163 -2.70 -16.38 -11.61
C SER A 163 -2.94 -14.88 -11.70
N TYR A 164 -4.18 -14.44 -11.95
CA TYR A 164 -4.57 -13.03 -11.94
C TYR A 164 -4.83 -12.47 -10.54
N SER A 165 -4.79 -13.30 -9.49
CA SER A 165 -4.89 -12.82 -8.10
C SER A 165 -3.60 -12.11 -7.67
N GLY A 166 -3.71 -10.89 -7.16
CA GLY A 166 -2.57 -10.16 -6.59
C GLY A 166 -1.92 -10.87 -5.39
N THR A 167 -2.67 -11.70 -4.66
CA THR A 167 -2.14 -12.55 -3.59
C THR A 167 -1.37 -13.75 -4.15
N HIS A 168 -1.81 -14.35 -5.27
CA HIS A 168 -1.08 -15.40 -5.97
C HIS A 168 0.31 -14.93 -6.36
N GLY A 169 0.39 -13.82 -7.09
CA GLY A 169 1.67 -13.27 -7.56
C GLY A 169 2.63 -12.97 -6.41
N PHE A 170 2.12 -12.41 -5.32
CA PHE A 170 2.94 -12.13 -4.15
C PHE A 170 3.41 -13.35 -3.39
N PHE A 171 2.52 -14.32 -3.16
CA PHE A 171 2.90 -15.57 -2.50
C PHE A 171 3.93 -16.33 -3.34
N LYS A 172 3.75 -16.32 -4.66
CA LYS A 172 4.73 -16.87 -5.60
C LYS A 172 6.09 -16.18 -5.47
N ASP A 173 6.15 -14.87 -5.50
CA ASP A 173 7.41 -14.14 -5.43
C ASP A 173 8.10 -14.27 -4.06
N VAL A 174 7.35 -14.12 -2.97
CA VAL A 174 7.91 -14.07 -1.60
C VAL A 174 8.15 -15.45 -1.02
N VAL A 175 7.24 -16.40 -1.26
CA VAL A 175 7.30 -17.73 -0.65
C VAL A 175 7.85 -18.73 -1.64
N LEU A 176 7.21 -18.90 -2.80
CA LEU A 176 7.54 -19.97 -3.73
C LEU A 176 8.96 -19.80 -4.30
N ARG A 177 9.26 -18.60 -4.79
CA ARG A 177 10.58 -18.19 -5.30
C ARG A 177 11.48 -17.61 -4.22
N ARG A 178 10.99 -17.53 -2.97
CA ARG A 178 11.77 -17.11 -1.79
C ARG A 178 12.43 -15.73 -1.96
N GLY A 179 11.77 -14.83 -2.69
CA GLY A 179 12.26 -13.49 -3.02
C GLY A 179 13.23 -13.42 -4.20
N ASP A 180 13.55 -14.54 -4.87
CA ASP A 180 14.34 -14.54 -6.09
C ASP A 180 13.48 -14.11 -7.29
N LYS A 181 13.80 -12.94 -7.84
CA LYS A 181 13.11 -12.38 -9.01
C LYS A 181 13.32 -13.18 -10.28
N ASN A 182 14.39 -13.99 -10.32
CA ASN A 182 14.70 -14.88 -11.43
C ASN A 182 14.34 -16.33 -11.11
N GLY A 183 13.71 -16.58 -9.95
CA GLY A 183 13.27 -17.91 -9.56
C GLY A 183 12.33 -18.49 -10.60
N SER A 184 12.57 -19.74 -10.98
CA SER A 184 11.74 -20.48 -11.93
C SER A 184 10.70 -21.35 -11.23
N GLU A 185 10.60 -21.27 -9.89
CA GLU A 185 9.63 -22.04 -9.13
C GLU A 185 8.20 -21.63 -9.50
N GLU A 186 7.38 -22.65 -9.75
CA GLU A 186 5.97 -22.56 -10.13
C GLU A 186 5.14 -23.45 -9.22
N PHE A 187 3.85 -23.12 -9.07
CA PHE A 187 2.95 -23.94 -8.27
C PHE A 187 2.84 -25.33 -8.89
N ALA A 188 2.81 -26.36 -8.06
CA ALA A 188 2.66 -27.74 -8.50
C ALA A 188 1.43 -27.90 -9.40
N ALA A 189 1.53 -28.71 -10.45
CA ALA A 189 0.46 -28.91 -11.42
C ALA A 189 -0.84 -29.47 -10.82
N ASP A 190 -0.75 -30.13 -9.65
CA ASP A 190 -1.88 -30.67 -8.90
C ASP A 190 -2.48 -29.68 -7.87
N THR A 191 -2.00 -28.42 -7.86
CA THR A 191 -2.54 -27.37 -7.00
C THR A 191 -3.94 -26.98 -7.48
N ARG A 192 -4.94 -27.11 -6.60
CA ARG A 192 -6.30 -26.63 -6.88
C ARG A 192 -6.34 -25.11 -6.84
N MET A 193 -6.87 -24.48 -7.89
CA MET A 193 -7.00 -23.02 -7.98
C MET A 193 -8.42 -22.60 -7.59
N ILE A 194 -8.54 -21.74 -6.58
CA ILE A 194 -9.81 -21.24 -6.05
C ILE A 194 -9.76 -19.72 -5.97
N GLU A 195 -10.77 -19.05 -6.50
CA GLU A 195 -10.79 -17.59 -6.59
C GLU A 195 -11.17 -16.94 -5.26
N GLU A 196 -12.22 -17.48 -4.65
CA GLU A 196 -12.91 -16.90 -3.52
C GLU A 196 -12.30 -17.29 -2.17
N ASN A 197 -12.01 -16.30 -1.31
CA ASN A 197 -11.41 -16.57 0.00
C ASN A 197 -12.33 -17.40 0.90
N HIS A 198 -13.65 -17.20 0.82
CA HIS A 198 -14.61 -17.98 1.61
C HIS A 198 -14.60 -19.47 1.21
N GLU A 199 -14.54 -19.77 -0.10
CA GLU A 199 -14.40 -21.14 -0.59
C GLU A 199 -13.07 -21.76 -0.16
N ILE A 200 -11.97 -21.00 -0.16
CA ILE A 200 -10.67 -21.49 0.36
C ILE A 200 -10.76 -21.87 1.83
N VAL A 201 -11.35 -21.01 2.66
CA VAL A 201 -11.54 -21.28 4.10
C VAL A 201 -12.41 -22.52 4.29
N GLU A 202 -13.53 -22.62 3.55
CA GLU A 202 -14.42 -23.79 3.59
C GLU A 202 -13.67 -25.08 3.23
N LEU A 203 -12.93 -25.09 2.12
CA LEU A 203 -12.18 -26.26 1.67
C LEU A 203 -11.10 -26.69 2.67
N VAL A 204 -10.35 -25.74 3.22
CA VAL A 204 -9.32 -26.03 4.24
C VAL A 204 -9.95 -26.51 5.55
N SER A 205 -11.13 -25.99 5.93
CA SER A 205 -11.86 -26.43 7.11
C SER A 205 -12.45 -27.85 6.95
N GLY A 206 -12.76 -28.27 5.73
CA GLY A 206 -13.29 -29.60 5.42
C GLY A 206 -12.23 -30.67 5.17
N ASP A 207 -10.98 -30.28 4.89
CA ASP A 207 -9.90 -31.18 4.51
C ASP A 207 -8.72 -31.10 5.49
N ARG A 208 -8.56 -32.16 6.30
CA ARG A 208 -7.52 -32.29 7.33
C ARG A 208 -6.09 -32.19 6.79
N ASP A 209 -5.93 -32.47 5.51
CA ASP A 209 -4.65 -32.61 4.84
C ASP A 209 -4.38 -31.43 3.87
N ALA A 210 -5.30 -30.46 3.80
CA ALA A 210 -5.16 -29.27 2.97
C ALA A 210 -4.25 -28.19 3.57
N ILE A 211 -3.59 -27.46 2.68
CA ILE A 211 -2.83 -26.24 2.96
C ILE A 211 -3.21 -25.16 1.94
N SER A 212 -3.40 -23.94 2.43
CA SER A 212 -3.59 -22.78 1.58
C SER A 212 -3.01 -21.51 2.21
N TYR A 213 -3.28 -20.37 1.60
CA TYR A 213 -2.94 -19.06 2.12
C TYR A 213 -4.05 -18.05 1.84
N VAL A 214 -4.30 -17.14 2.78
CA VAL A 214 -5.30 -16.07 2.67
C VAL A 214 -4.78 -14.78 3.31
N GLY A 215 -5.36 -13.64 2.95
CA GLY A 215 -5.12 -12.40 3.70
C GLY A 215 -5.55 -12.57 5.16
N LEU A 216 -4.82 -11.97 6.10
CA LEU A 216 -5.02 -12.16 7.55
C LEU A 216 -6.45 -11.84 8.00
N GLY A 217 -7.14 -10.91 7.33
CA GLY A 217 -8.54 -10.58 7.60
C GLY A 217 -9.54 -11.73 7.35
N TRP A 218 -9.15 -12.78 6.63
CA TRP A 218 -9.97 -13.96 6.33
C TRP A 218 -9.74 -15.14 7.28
N VAL A 219 -8.76 -15.03 8.19
CA VAL A 219 -8.51 -16.08 9.19
C VAL A 219 -9.65 -16.07 10.20
N SER A 220 -10.38 -17.19 10.27
CA SER A 220 -11.50 -17.42 11.18
C SER A 220 -11.22 -18.64 12.07
N PRO A 221 -12.05 -18.93 13.11
CA PRO A 221 -11.91 -20.13 13.93
C PRO A 221 -12.05 -21.47 13.17
N GLU A 222 -12.55 -21.46 11.93
CA GLU A 222 -12.75 -22.66 11.10
C GLU A 222 -11.42 -23.22 10.55
N VAL A 223 -10.37 -22.41 10.55
CA VAL A 223 -9.04 -22.77 10.07
C VAL A 223 -7.99 -22.37 11.10
N ARG A 224 -6.80 -22.99 11.03
CA ARG A 224 -5.66 -22.61 11.86
C ARG A 224 -4.59 -21.96 11.00
N ALA A 225 -4.17 -20.76 11.40
CA ALA A 225 -3.02 -20.12 10.79
C ALA A 225 -1.71 -20.72 11.36
N VAL A 226 -0.82 -21.17 10.48
CA VAL A 226 0.46 -21.78 10.85
C VAL A 226 1.51 -20.68 11.08
N PRO A 227 2.20 -20.66 12.24
CA PRO A 227 3.36 -19.81 12.46
C PRO A 227 4.44 -20.03 11.39
N VAL A 228 5.00 -18.94 10.86
CA VAL A 228 6.01 -19.00 9.79
C VAL A 228 7.34 -18.44 10.24
N ALA A 229 8.40 -19.19 10.01
CA ALA A 229 9.78 -18.72 10.21
C ALA A 229 10.41 -18.29 8.88
N ALA A 230 11.12 -17.16 8.89
CA ALA A 230 11.81 -16.65 7.71
C ALA A 230 12.93 -17.59 7.21
N ALA A 231 13.61 -18.28 8.13
CA ALA A 231 14.66 -19.27 7.85
C ALA A 231 14.64 -20.39 8.90
N SER A 232 15.37 -21.49 8.65
CA SER A 232 15.38 -22.66 9.54
C SER A 232 15.77 -22.36 10.98
N ALA A 233 16.72 -21.43 11.19
CA ALA A 233 17.18 -21.01 12.52
C ALA A 233 16.39 -19.82 13.11
N SER A 234 15.36 -19.32 12.41
CA SER A 234 14.53 -18.21 12.89
C SER A 234 13.34 -18.71 13.70
N GLU A 235 12.96 -17.91 14.69
CA GLU A 235 11.70 -18.08 15.40
C GLU A 235 10.52 -18.04 14.42
N ALA A 236 9.55 -18.92 14.59
CA ALA A 236 8.33 -18.87 13.83
C ALA A 236 7.40 -17.83 14.42
N VAL A 237 6.89 -16.94 13.56
CA VAL A 237 6.05 -15.83 13.99
C VAL A 237 4.61 -16.17 13.63
N VAL A 238 3.72 -16.02 14.61
CA VAL A 238 2.27 -16.16 14.40
C VAL A 238 1.80 -15.01 13.50
N PRO A 239 1.04 -15.27 12.43
CA PRO A 239 0.40 -14.21 11.66
C PRO A 239 -0.69 -13.54 12.50
N GLN A 240 -0.46 -12.29 12.90
CA GLN A 240 -1.42 -11.48 13.64
C GLN A 240 -1.20 -10.00 13.34
N LEU A 241 -2.18 -9.16 13.65
CA LEU A 241 -2.13 -7.73 13.37
C LEU A 241 -0.85 -7.08 13.92
N ALA A 242 -0.47 -7.43 15.16
CA ALA A 242 0.72 -6.88 15.79
C ALA A 242 2.00 -7.24 15.01
N THR A 243 2.17 -8.50 14.63
CA THR A 243 3.40 -9.02 13.99
C THR A 243 3.50 -8.63 12.52
N VAL A 244 2.38 -8.37 11.85
CA VAL A 244 2.41 -7.79 10.51
C VAL A 244 2.72 -6.30 10.58
N ARG A 245 2.13 -5.57 11.53
CA ARG A 245 2.31 -4.12 11.67
C ARG A 245 3.73 -3.72 12.08
N ASP A 246 4.41 -4.53 12.88
CA ASP A 246 5.81 -4.32 13.25
C ASP A 246 6.81 -4.96 12.28
N GLY A 247 6.31 -5.71 11.30
CA GLY A 247 7.08 -6.34 10.23
C GLY A 247 7.88 -7.58 10.67
N THR A 248 7.55 -8.18 11.82
CA THR A 248 8.20 -9.41 12.30
C THR A 248 7.67 -10.67 11.60
N TYR A 249 6.40 -10.68 11.17
CA TYR A 249 5.85 -11.79 10.38
C TYR A 249 6.44 -11.78 8.96
N PRO A 250 6.95 -12.90 8.41
CA PRO A 250 7.75 -12.85 7.17
C PRO A 250 6.94 -12.72 5.88
N ILE A 251 5.65 -13.07 5.88
CA ILE A 251 4.80 -13.03 4.66
C ILE A 251 3.87 -11.83 4.74
N TYR A 252 4.43 -10.64 4.58
CA TYR A 252 3.68 -9.39 4.61
C TYR A 252 4.20 -8.38 3.60
N ARG A 253 3.39 -7.37 3.32
CA ARG A 253 3.79 -6.19 2.56
C ARG A 253 3.06 -4.94 3.05
N PRO A 254 3.73 -3.78 3.08
CA PRO A 254 3.06 -2.51 3.27
C PRO A 254 2.25 -2.16 2.01
N LEU A 255 1.13 -1.50 2.19
CA LEU A 255 0.35 -0.87 1.13
C LEU A 255 0.56 0.64 1.25
N GLN A 256 1.16 1.23 0.24
CA GLN A 256 1.61 2.62 0.24
C GLN A 256 1.06 3.37 -0.97
N ILE A 257 0.78 4.65 -0.75
CA ILE A 257 0.51 5.62 -1.80
C ILE A 257 1.68 6.61 -1.81
N TYR A 258 2.17 6.92 -3.00
CA TYR A 258 3.26 7.85 -3.25
C TYR A 258 2.78 9.02 -4.10
N SER A 259 3.40 10.18 -3.93
CA SER A 259 3.21 11.35 -4.79
C SER A 259 4.55 12.04 -5.04
N ARG A 260 4.63 12.84 -6.12
CA ARG A 260 5.88 13.55 -6.52
C ARG A 260 6.33 14.60 -5.49
N GLU A 261 5.39 15.09 -4.71
CA GLU A 261 5.52 16.06 -3.63
C GLU A 261 4.30 15.94 -2.70
N GLU A 262 4.14 16.83 -1.72
CA GLU A 262 2.92 16.88 -0.91
C GLU A 262 1.70 17.14 -1.81
N PRO A 263 0.70 16.24 -1.85
CA PRO A 263 -0.40 16.36 -2.78
C PRO A 263 -1.30 17.55 -2.40
N VAL A 264 -1.90 18.13 -3.44
CA VAL A 264 -2.86 19.23 -3.38
C VAL A 264 -4.10 18.88 -4.19
N GLY A 265 -5.19 19.65 -4.01
CA GLY A 265 -6.44 19.46 -4.75
C GLY A 265 -6.97 18.02 -4.66
N LEU A 266 -7.48 17.51 -5.78
CA LEU A 266 -8.12 16.20 -5.85
C LEU A 266 -7.25 15.05 -5.34
N ALA A 267 -5.94 15.08 -5.62
CA ALA A 267 -5.01 14.05 -5.12
C ALA A 267 -4.96 14.03 -3.59
N ARG A 268 -4.97 15.21 -2.96
CA ARG A 268 -5.00 15.34 -1.51
C ARG A 268 -6.34 14.93 -0.93
N ASP A 269 -7.43 15.35 -1.55
CA ASP A 269 -8.79 15.09 -1.06
C ASP A 269 -9.09 13.59 -1.11
N PHE A 270 -8.71 12.92 -2.20
CA PHE A 270 -8.80 11.47 -2.30
C PHE A 270 -7.89 10.77 -1.28
N LEU A 271 -6.66 11.25 -1.09
CA LEU A 271 -5.75 10.69 -0.07
C LEU A 271 -6.32 10.86 1.35
N ALA A 272 -6.94 12.01 1.65
CA ALA A 272 -7.60 12.27 2.92
C ALA A 272 -8.76 11.30 3.13
N TYR A 273 -9.54 11.03 2.08
CA TYR A 273 -10.62 10.05 2.12
C TYR A 273 -10.12 8.63 2.37
N ILE A 274 -9.13 8.12 1.63
CA ILE A 274 -8.67 6.73 1.79
C ILE A 274 -8.01 6.48 3.15
N LEU A 275 -7.46 7.53 3.78
CA LEU A 275 -6.91 7.51 5.13
C LEU A 275 -7.93 7.87 6.23
N SER A 276 -9.15 8.24 5.87
CA SER A 276 -10.25 8.50 6.80
C SER A 276 -10.82 7.19 7.38
N PRO A 277 -11.62 7.24 8.46
CA PRO A 277 -12.32 6.05 8.97
C PRO A 277 -13.15 5.31 7.91
N ALA A 278 -13.78 6.03 6.96
CA ALA A 278 -14.57 5.41 5.89
C ALA A 278 -13.70 4.65 4.88
N GLY A 279 -12.58 5.25 4.45
CA GLY A 279 -11.63 4.59 3.56
C GLY A 279 -10.94 3.40 4.23
N GLN A 280 -10.54 3.55 5.49
CA GLN A 280 -9.92 2.47 6.26
C GLN A 280 -10.89 1.32 6.57
N LYS A 281 -12.20 1.57 6.64
CA LYS A 281 -13.22 0.51 6.68
C LYS A 281 -13.18 -0.35 5.42
N LEU A 282 -13.08 0.27 4.24
CA LEU A 282 -12.96 -0.46 2.97
C LEU A 282 -11.64 -1.25 2.89
N VAL A 283 -10.53 -0.70 3.39
CA VAL A 283 -9.26 -1.44 3.51
C VAL A 283 -9.46 -2.73 4.31
N ALA A 284 -10.16 -2.66 5.45
CA ALA A 284 -10.48 -3.83 6.27
C ALA A 284 -11.43 -4.81 5.58
N GLU A 285 -12.50 -4.32 4.92
CA GLU A 285 -13.47 -5.14 4.21
C GLU A 285 -12.85 -5.93 3.03
N HIS A 286 -11.75 -5.44 2.45
CA HIS A 286 -10.98 -6.15 1.41
C HIS A 286 -9.87 -7.05 1.99
N GLY A 287 -9.89 -7.31 3.30
CA GLY A 287 -8.98 -8.27 3.95
C GLY A 287 -7.60 -7.72 4.31
N PHE A 288 -7.39 -6.41 4.16
CA PHE A 288 -6.15 -5.74 4.54
C PHE A 288 -6.26 -5.11 5.94
N MET A 289 -5.12 -4.82 6.55
CA MET A 289 -5.06 -4.17 7.85
C MET A 289 -4.97 -2.65 7.70
N PRO A 290 -5.87 -1.88 8.33
CA PRO A 290 -5.80 -0.43 8.36
C PRO A 290 -4.46 0.09 8.89
N SER A 291 -3.96 1.20 8.36
CA SER A 291 -2.71 1.82 8.83
C SER A 291 -2.86 2.45 10.22
N GLY A 292 -4.06 2.96 10.53
CA GLY A 292 -4.35 3.73 11.73
C GLY A 292 -3.62 5.07 11.78
N VAL A 293 -3.08 5.55 10.65
CA VAL A 293 -2.37 6.82 10.54
C VAL A 293 -3.21 7.76 9.67
N PRO A 294 -3.87 8.79 10.25
CA PRO A 294 -4.62 9.76 9.47
C PRO A 294 -3.68 10.63 8.63
N LEU A 295 -4.20 11.22 7.56
CA LEU A 295 -3.46 12.23 6.81
C LEU A 295 -3.22 13.45 7.71
N GLY A 296 -1.96 13.88 7.82
CA GLY A 296 -1.63 15.13 8.52
C GLY A 296 -2.32 16.35 7.86
N PRO A 297 -2.47 17.47 8.58
CA PRO A 297 -3.00 18.69 7.98
C PRO A 297 -2.14 19.13 6.79
N ALA A 298 -2.76 19.84 5.84
CA ALA A 298 -2.02 20.39 4.71
C ALA A 298 -0.89 21.24 5.28
N SER A 299 0.35 20.98 4.85
CA SER A 299 1.44 21.89 5.18
C SER A 299 1.04 23.23 4.58
N SER A 300 0.66 24.19 5.43
CA SER A 300 0.51 25.56 4.99
C SER A 300 1.84 25.90 4.32
N SER A 301 1.82 26.43 3.09
CA SER A 301 3.02 26.80 2.31
C SER A 301 4.04 27.67 3.09
N ARG A 302 3.66 28.16 4.26
CA ARG A 302 4.57 28.57 5.31
C ARG A 302 5.24 27.35 5.95
N ARG A 303 6.41 26.97 5.40
CA ARG A 303 7.49 26.38 6.22
C ARG A 303 7.41 27.02 7.61
N PRO A 304 7.48 26.28 8.73
CA PRO A 304 7.86 26.93 9.97
C PRO A 304 9.15 27.69 9.64
N THR A 305 9.09 29.03 9.66
CA THR A 305 10.29 29.85 9.69
C THR A 305 11.08 29.26 10.81
N ARG A 306 12.23 28.65 10.48
CA ARG A 306 13.14 28.00 11.40
C ARG A 306 13.13 28.80 12.69
N ALA A 307 12.39 28.32 13.70
CA ALA A 307 12.57 28.82 15.03
C ALA A 307 13.98 28.34 15.37
N GLU A 308 14.93 29.27 15.37
CA GLU A 308 16.19 29.02 16.07
C GLU A 308 15.81 28.66 17.51
N GLY A 309 16.16 27.44 17.92
CA GLY A 309 15.73 26.88 19.20
C GLY A 309 14.47 26.03 19.04
N SER A 310 14.46 24.72 19.23
CA SER A 310 15.28 23.91 20.14
C SER A 310 15.24 22.47 19.63
N ARG A 311 16.38 21.90 19.23
CA ARG A 311 16.45 20.48 18.83
C ARG A 311 16.71 19.67 20.10
N LEU A 312 15.78 18.82 20.49
CA LEU A 312 16.04 17.81 21.51
C LEU A 312 16.55 16.53 20.85
N GLN A 313 17.73 16.07 21.28
CA GLN A 313 18.22 14.74 20.91
C GLN A 313 17.86 13.75 22.02
N VAL A 314 17.34 12.61 21.60
CA VAL A 314 16.99 11.49 22.46
C VAL A 314 17.86 10.31 22.07
N HIS A 315 18.48 9.68 23.06
CA HIS A 315 19.40 8.58 22.83
C HIS A 315 18.70 7.25 23.08
N PHE A 316 19.05 6.27 22.26
CA PHE A 316 18.59 4.90 22.41
C PHE A 316 19.79 3.97 22.49
N PRO A 317 19.72 2.91 23.29
CA PRO A 317 20.72 1.85 23.21
C PRO A 317 20.70 1.21 21.82
N PHE A 318 21.85 0.69 21.39
CA PHE A 318 22.01 -0.03 20.13
C PHE A 318 20.96 -1.15 20.04
N GLY A 319 20.26 -1.25 18.89
CA GLY A 319 19.18 -2.20 18.64
C GLY A 319 17.88 -1.96 19.43
N GLY A 320 17.84 -0.96 20.32
CA GLY A 320 16.70 -0.68 21.19
C GLY A 320 15.88 0.55 20.78
N ALA A 321 14.62 0.57 21.21
CA ALA A 321 13.68 1.68 21.02
C ALA A 321 13.01 2.14 22.33
N ARG A 322 13.52 1.70 23.49
CA ARG A 322 12.97 2.09 24.79
C ARG A 322 13.60 3.40 25.26
N LEU A 323 12.74 4.37 25.60
CA LEU A 323 13.18 5.63 26.20
C LEU A 323 13.73 5.40 27.60
N SER A 324 14.88 6.01 27.89
CA SER A 324 15.41 6.07 29.26
C SER A 324 14.56 7.01 30.13
N THR A 325 14.57 6.81 31.44
CA THR A 325 13.86 7.73 32.37
C THR A 325 14.38 9.17 32.26
N GLU A 326 15.67 9.34 31.98
CA GLU A 326 16.29 10.65 31.78
C GLU A 326 15.78 11.33 30.50
N ASP A 327 15.68 10.59 29.39
CA ASP A 327 15.15 11.14 28.13
C ASP A 327 13.65 11.38 28.20
N GLN A 328 12.90 10.58 28.94
CA GLN A 328 11.51 10.86 29.26
C GLN A 328 11.38 12.20 30.01
N ALA A 329 12.21 12.44 31.04
CA ALA A 329 12.21 13.71 31.76
C ALA A 329 12.60 14.89 30.86
N ARG A 330 13.60 14.71 29.98
CA ARG A 330 13.99 15.72 28.97
C ARG A 330 12.85 16.03 27.99
N LEU A 331 12.17 15.00 27.48
CA LEU A 331 11.01 15.16 26.58
C LEU A 331 9.84 15.86 27.27
N ALA A 332 9.54 15.51 28.52
CA ALA A 332 8.51 16.17 29.31
C ALA A 332 8.86 17.66 29.51
N SER A 333 10.08 17.97 29.95
CA SER A 333 10.51 19.36 30.14
C SER A 333 10.48 20.17 28.84
N PHE A 334 10.86 19.56 27.73
CA PHE A 334 10.82 20.18 26.40
C PHE A 334 9.39 20.52 25.96
N THR A 335 8.43 19.65 26.27
CA THR A 335 7.04 19.81 25.83
C THR A 335 6.15 20.55 26.81
N ASP A 336 6.50 20.62 28.11
CA ASP A 336 5.74 21.39 29.10
C ASP A 336 5.63 22.88 28.74
N GLY A 337 6.67 23.45 28.09
CA GLY A 337 6.63 24.83 27.57
C GLY A 337 5.82 25.02 26.29
N LEU A 338 5.38 23.94 25.64
CA LEU A 338 4.65 23.94 24.37
C LEU A 338 3.16 23.60 24.52
N LYS A 339 2.76 23.12 25.69
CA LYS A 339 1.37 22.75 26.00
C LYS A 339 0.43 23.95 25.84
N GLY A 340 -0.70 23.73 25.19
CA GLY A 340 -1.74 24.74 24.96
C GLY A 340 -1.50 25.71 23.79
N GLN A 341 -0.37 25.59 23.08
CA GLN A 341 -0.01 26.49 21.97
C GLN A 341 -0.35 25.93 20.57
N GLY A 342 -1.00 24.76 20.48
CA GLY A 342 -1.30 24.10 19.20
C GLY A 342 -0.04 23.68 18.43
N THR A 343 1.07 23.47 19.13
CA THR A 343 2.37 23.16 18.53
C THR A 343 2.41 21.73 17.97
N GLN A 344 2.87 21.59 16.73
CA GLN A 344 3.16 20.28 16.13
C GLN A 344 4.64 19.93 16.33
N VAL A 345 4.89 18.71 16.81
CA VAL A 345 6.25 18.18 17.02
C VAL A 345 6.54 17.14 15.93
N LEU A 346 7.56 17.41 15.10
CA LEU A 346 8.07 16.43 14.14
C LEU A 346 9.07 15.50 14.84
N VAL A 347 8.77 14.21 14.88
CA VAL A 347 9.66 13.18 15.41
C VAL A 347 10.36 12.47 14.26
N ILE A 348 11.69 12.48 14.26
CA ILE A 348 12.52 11.81 13.25
C ILE A 348 13.30 10.68 13.90
N GLY A 349 12.93 9.44 13.57
CA GLY A 349 13.63 8.24 14.01
C GLY A 349 14.96 8.06 13.29
N HIS A 350 16.03 7.82 14.04
CA HIS A 350 17.34 7.47 13.49
C HIS A 350 17.68 6.02 13.82
N THR A 351 18.34 5.35 12.89
CA THR A 351 18.82 3.98 13.05
C THR A 351 20.27 3.94 13.48
N ASP A 352 20.71 2.78 13.95
CA ASP A 352 22.12 2.46 14.09
C ASP A 352 22.77 2.31 12.70
N SER A 353 24.09 2.54 12.61
CA SER A 353 24.87 2.45 11.37
C SER A 353 25.26 1.03 10.97
N ALA A 354 24.71 0.01 11.65
CA ALA A 354 25.03 -1.40 11.44
C ALA A 354 23.75 -2.24 11.34
N GLY A 355 23.75 -3.20 10.42
CA GLY A 355 22.59 -4.08 10.17
C GLY A 355 22.00 -3.90 8.77
N SER A 356 21.01 -4.74 8.45
CA SER A 356 20.32 -4.66 7.16
C SER A 356 19.46 -3.39 7.08
N ARG A 357 19.19 -2.90 5.86
CA ARG A 357 18.29 -1.75 5.65
C ARG A 357 16.90 -1.96 6.26
N ALA A 358 16.37 -3.18 6.20
CA ALA A 358 15.08 -3.53 6.81
C ALA A 358 15.13 -3.46 8.35
N THR A 359 16.20 -4.00 8.96
CA THR A 359 16.45 -3.88 10.40
C THR A 359 16.53 -2.41 10.81
N ASN A 360 17.27 -1.63 10.04
CA ASN A 360 17.52 -0.23 10.32
C ASN A 360 16.24 0.62 10.20
N PHE A 361 15.43 0.37 9.18
CA PHE A 361 14.13 1.02 9.02
C PHE A 361 13.17 0.68 10.17
N ARG A 362 13.12 -0.59 10.59
CA ARG A 362 12.32 -1.00 11.75
C ARG A 362 12.77 -0.27 13.02
N VAL A 363 14.08 -0.28 13.31
CA VAL A 363 14.65 0.36 14.50
C VAL A 363 14.39 1.87 14.50
N SER A 364 14.54 2.56 13.37
CA SER A 364 14.24 3.99 13.29
C SER A 364 12.76 4.28 13.53
N MET A 365 11.86 3.49 12.95
CA MET A 365 10.42 3.63 13.13
C MET A 365 10.00 3.35 14.59
N ASP A 366 10.52 2.30 15.20
CA ASP A 366 10.22 1.94 16.60
C ASP A 366 10.66 3.06 17.56
N ARG A 367 11.84 3.65 17.32
CA ARG A 367 12.36 4.79 18.10
C ARG A 367 11.47 6.02 17.96
N ALA A 368 11.07 6.37 16.73
CA ALA A 368 10.15 7.48 16.48
C ALA A 368 8.80 7.27 17.18
N ARG A 369 8.22 6.07 17.06
CA ARG A 369 6.96 5.71 17.71
C ARG A 369 7.06 5.71 19.24
N SER A 370 8.21 5.35 19.79
CA SER A 370 8.44 5.39 21.24
C SER A 370 8.39 6.83 21.77
N VAL A 371 9.04 7.76 21.07
CA VAL A 371 8.94 9.20 21.37
C VAL A 371 7.52 9.72 21.19
N ALA A 372 6.88 9.42 20.05
CA ALA A 372 5.52 9.88 19.76
C ALA A 372 4.52 9.43 20.84
N ARG A 373 4.49 8.13 21.17
CA ARG A 373 3.62 7.59 22.22
C ARG A 373 3.86 8.22 23.59
N TYR A 374 5.12 8.47 23.93
CA TYR A 374 5.45 9.15 25.18
C TYR A 374 4.86 10.57 25.21
N LEU A 375 5.04 11.34 24.12
CA LEU A 375 4.51 12.69 24.02
C LEU A 375 2.98 12.70 24.06
N GLU A 376 2.32 11.84 23.28
CA GLU A 376 0.84 11.68 23.29
C GLU A 376 0.31 11.34 24.69
N SER A 377 1.03 10.53 25.47
CA SER A 377 0.62 10.20 26.85
C SER A 377 0.66 11.39 27.83
N ARG A 378 1.28 12.51 27.44
CA ARG A 378 1.45 13.71 28.26
C ARG A 378 0.51 14.86 27.86
N GLY A 379 -0.37 14.64 26.89
CA GLY A 379 -1.19 15.68 26.24
C GLY A 379 -0.37 16.53 25.29
#